data_AF-A0A177SH87-F1
#
_entry.id   AF-A0A177SH87-F1
#
_cell.length_a   1.000
_cell.length_b   1.000
_cell.length_c   1.000
_cell.angle_alpha   90.00
_cell.angle_beta   90.00
_cell.angle_gamma   90.00
#
_symmetry.space_group_name_H-M   'P 1'
#
loop_
_entity.id
_entity.type
_entity.pdbx_description
1 polymer ?
#
loop_
_entity_poly.entity_id
_entity_poly.type
_entity_poly.pdbx_seq_one_letter_code
_entity_poly.pdbx_strand_id
1 'polypeptide(L)'
;MYFNDYEDWIEEEAESLFHLHEERLIREATSYSQFTAYVEEALLEPLLLKLRWLGEAEEEEILERADSIVWENAFSHSEASLRRDVLRRVVERDFTAHILAYLTPILEARQATYEAELKQLQLAHAEQIDEVKQHEQQIELGPPPKKVKKWWYLKEKEVARSYTEEERSALQAQQQQLEDELKRLEQKTRETEANLERLDSIHRL
;
A
#
# COMPACT_ATOMS: atom_id res chain seq x y z
N MET A 1 27.03 -4.73 -36.96
CA MET A 1 27.00 -4.10 -35.62
C MET A 1 25.53 -4.09 -35.26
N TYR A 2 25.19 -4.83 -34.21
CA TYR A 2 23.88 -5.44 -34.04
C TYR A 2 22.90 -4.46 -33.40
N PHE A 3 21.62 -4.68 -33.71
CA PHE A 3 20.43 -4.02 -33.19
C PHE A 3 20.34 -3.95 -31.65
N ASN A 4 21.17 -4.70 -30.92
CA ASN A 4 21.20 -4.67 -29.46
C ASN A 4 21.63 -3.31 -28.89
N ASP A 5 22.49 -2.54 -29.59
CA ASP A 5 23.10 -1.34 -29.00
C ASP A 5 22.08 -0.23 -28.66
N TYR A 6 20.95 -0.16 -29.36
CA TYR A 6 19.91 0.86 -29.08
C TYR A 6 18.73 0.28 -28.28
N GLU A 7 18.43 -1.02 -28.39
CA GLU A 7 17.49 -1.70 -27.48
C GLU A 7 18.03 -1.62 -26.05
N ASP A 8 19.30 -1.98 -25.85
CA ASP A 8 20.01 -1.88 -24.57
C ASP A 8 20.05 -0.42 -24.06
N TRP A 9 20.25 0.57 -24.96
CA TRP A 9 20.21 1.98 -24.58
C TRP A 9 18.81 2.47 -24.20
N ILE A 10 17.76 2.02 -24.90
CA ILE A 10 16.37 2.33 -24.55
C ILE A 10 16.04 1.76 -23.18
N GLU A 11 16.47 0.52 -22.90
CA GLU A 11 16.30 -0.12 -21.60
C GLU A 11 17.04 0.64 -20.49
N GLU A 12 18.32 0.99 -20.69
CA GLU A 12 19.10 1.76 -19.72
C GLU A 12 18.48 3.15 -19.45
N GLU A 13 18.06 3.86 -20.50
CA GLU A 13 17.46 5.17 -20.38
C GLU A 13 16.06 5.09 -19.73
N ALA A 14 15.30 4.05 -20.06
CA ALA A 14 14.01 3.72 -19.44
C ALA A 14 14.15 3.44 -17.93
N GLU A 15 15.09 2.59 -17.54
CA GLU A 15 15.39 2.30 -16.13
C GLU A 15 15.84 3.56 -15.38
N SER A 16 16.65 4.41 -16.02
CA SER A 16 17.11 5.66 -15.41
C SER A 16 15.97 6.64 -15.15
N LEU A 17 15.04 6.79 -16.10
CA LEU A 17 13.85 7.63 -15.96
C LEU A 17 12.91 7.04 -14.92
N PHE A 18 12.75 5.71 -14.91
CA PHE A 18 11.98 5.03 -13.90
C PHE A 18 12.50 5.32 -12.49
N HIS A 19 13.78 5.08 -12.21
CA HIS A 19 14.35 5.32 -10.88
C HIS A 19 14.25 6.78 -10.44
N LEU A 20 14.29 7.73 -11.38
CA LEU A 20 14.10 9.15 -11.08
C LEU A 20 12.68 9.44 -10.56
N HIS A 21 11.67 8.69 -11.02
CA HIS A 21 10.25 8.93 -10.71
C HIS A 21 9.61 7.84 -9.83
N GLU A 22 10.33 6.75 -9.53
CA GLU A 22 9.82 5.56 -8.84
C GLU A 22 9.12 5.88 -7.52
N GLU A 23 9.79 6.60 -6.61
CA GLU A 23 9.20 6.96 -5.31
C GLU A 23 7.93 7.80 -5.45
N ARG A 24 7.87 8.63 -6.50
CA ARG A 24 6.74 9.50 -6.76
C ARG A 24 5.58 8.73 -7.36
N LEU A 25 5.85 7.84 -8.31
CA LEU A 25 4.88 6.90 -8.87
C LEU A 25 4.22 6.05 -7.78
N ILE A 26 5.04 5.47 -6.89
CA ILE A 26 4.56 4.63 -5.79
C ILE A 26 3.70 5.42 -4.78
N ARG A 27 3.95 6.72 -4.61
CA ARG A 27 3.25 7.57 -3.63
C ARG A 27 2.02 8.29 -4.18
N GLU A 28 2.07 8.75 -5.44
CA GLU A 28 1.08 9.66 -6.01
C GLU A 28 0.07 8.96 -6.93
N ALA A 29 0.41 7.81 -7.53
CA ALA A 29 -0.56 7.07 -8.33
C ALA A 29 -1.59 6.39 -7.43
N THR A 30 -2.84 6.88 -7.47
CA THR A 30 -3.95 6.32 -6.67
C THR A 30 -4.88 5.41 -7.46
N SER A 31 -4.71 5.34 -8.78
CA SER A 31 -5.37 4.37 -9.66
C SER A 31 -4.41 3.82 -10.71
N TYR A 32 -4.69 2.64 -11.29
CA TYR A 32 -3.92 2.11 -12.41
C TYR A 32 -4.05 3.02 -13.65
N SER A 33 -5.22 3.62 -13.88
CA SER A 33 -5.39 4.64 -14.93
C SER A 33 -4.57 5.91 -14.74
N GLN A 34 -4.33 6.34 -13.49
CA GLN A 34 -3.43 7.45 -13.18
C GLN A 34 -1.97 7.03 -13.28
N PHE A 35 -1.68 5.78 -12.92
CA PHE A 35 -0.37 5.18 -13.09
C PHE A 35 0.01 5.12 -14.56
N THR A 36 -0.84 4.57 -15.44
CA THR A 36 -0.59 4.51 -16.89
C THR A 36 -0.48 5.90 -17.48
N ALA A 37 -1.35 6.83 -17.10
CA ALA A 37 -1.25 8.22 -17.54
C ALA A 37 0.07 8.89 -17.10
N TYR A 38 0.55 8.61 -15.89
CA TYR A 38 1.83 9.13 -15.40
C TYR A 38 3.02 8.47 -16.11
N VAL A 39 2.96 7.16 -16.38
CA VAL A 39 3.96 6.45 -17.18
C VAL A 39 4.03 7.07 -18.58
N GLU A 40 2.88 7.32 -19.21
CA GLU A 40 2.79 7.97 -20.53
C GLU A 40 3.35 9.41 -20.52
N GLU A 41 2.97 10.25 -19.54
CA GLU A 41 3.37 11.67 -19.52
C GLU A 41 4.78 11.92 -18.94
N ALA A 42 5.11 11.32 -17.81
CA ALA A 42 6.30 11.69 -17.05
C ALA A 42 7.54 10.85 -17.39
N LEU A 43 7.34 9.66 -17.94
CA LEU A 43 8.44 8.73 -18.22
C LEU A 43 8.62 8.49 -19.72
N LEU A 44 7.52 8.30 -20.43
CA LEU A 44 7.51 7.86 -21.82
C LEU A 44 7.65 9.03 -22.80
N GLU A 45 6.99 10.18 -22.56
CA GLU A 45 7.17 11.37 -23.39
C GLU A 45 8.65 11.87 -23.41
N PRO A 46 9.38 11.91 -22.27
CA PRO A 46 10.81 12.19 -22.26
C PRO A 46 11.66 11.18 -23.06
N LEU A 47 11.34 9.89 -22.96
CA LEU A 47 12.05 8.83 -23.69
C LEU A 47 11.82 8.96 -25.21
N LEU A 48 10.58 9.20 -25.63
CA LEU A 48 10.21 9.45 -27.03
C LEU A 48 10.90 10.69 -27.60
N LEU A 49 11.02 11.76 -26.81
CA LEU A 49 11.75 12.96 -27.21
C LEU A 49 13.23 12.67 -27.44
N LYS A 50 13.82 11.79 -26.61
CA LYS A 50 15.19 11.32 -26.81
C LYS A 50 15.30 10.43 -28.02
N LEU A 51 14.30 9.66 -28.41
CA LEU A 51 14.34 8.78 -29.60
C LEU A 51 14.19 9.51 -30.94
N ARG A 52 13.91 10.81 -30.93
CA ARG A 52 13.71 11.63 -32.13
C ARG A 52 14.95 11.69 -33.06
N TRP A 53 16.13 11.27 -32.61
CA TRP A 53 17.34 11.23 -33.41
C TRP A 53 17.57 9.90 -34.14
N LEU A 54 16.68 8.90 -34.01
CA LEU A 54 16.81 7.63 -34.72
C LEU A 54 17.05 7.82 -36.22
N GLY A 55 17.95 7.03 -36.79
CA GLY A 55 18.22 7.01 -38.23
C GLY A 55 17.22 6.16 -38.99
N GLU A 56 17.17 6.32 -40.32
CA GLU A 56 16.22 5.60 -41.19
C GLU A 56 16.36 4.07 -41.09
N ALA A 57 17.58 3.55 -40.85
CA ALA A 57 17.82 2.12 -40.77
C ALA A 57 17.28 1.51 -39.48
N GLU A 58 17.47 2.19 -38.34
CA GLU A 58 16.94 1.77 -37.04
C GLU A 58 15.40 1.91 -37.01
N GLU A 59 14.87 2.97 -37.65
CA GLU A 59 13.42 3.13 -37.82
C GLU A 59 12.81 1.95 -38.61
N GLU A 60 13.41 1.54 -39.73
CA GLU A 60 12.88 0.45 -40.56
C GLU A 60 12.85 -0.89 -39.81
N GLU A 61 13.89 -1.24 -39.07
CA GLU A 61 13.93 -2.53 -38.37
C GLU A 61 12.97 -2.56 -37.16
N ILE A 62 12.73 -1.44 -36.46
CA ILE A 62 11.67 -1.36 -35.43
C ILE A 62 10.29 -1.51 -36.08
N LEU A 63 10.07 -0.86 -37.22
CA LEU A 63 8.81 -0.92 -37.96
C LEU A 63 8.52 -2.32 -38.52
N GLU A 64 9.55 -3.07 -38.92
CA GLU A 64 9.42 -4.47 -39.35
C GLU A 64 9.01 -5.40 -38.20
N ARG A 65 9.46 -5.11 -36.98
CA ARG A 65 9.11 -5.86 -35.77
C ARG A 65 7.80 -5.41 -35.13
N ALA A 66 7.27 -4.27 -35.54
CA ALA A 66 6.04 -3.71 -35.00
C ALA A 66 4.83 -4.60 -35.31
N ASP A 67 4.02 -4.86 -34.29
CA ASP A 67 2.81 -5.69 -34.41
C ASP A 67 1.79 -5.11 -35.41
N SER A 68 1.12 -5.99 -36.16
CA SER A 68 0.08 -5.61 -37.14
C SER A 68 -1.04 -4.73 -36.54
N ILE A 69 -1.35 -4.93 -35.26
CA ILE A 69 -2.37 -4.15 -34.51
C ILE A 69 -1.92 -2.69 -34.30
N VAL A 70 -0.62 -2.43 -34.18
CA VAL A 70 -0.09 -1.06 -34.02
C VAL A 70 -0.24 -0.27 -35.31
N TRP A 71 -0.04 -0.94 -36.45
CA TRP A 71 -0.22 -0.38 -37.79
C TRP A 71 -1.68 -0.03 -38.11
N GLU A 72 -2.63 -0.91 -37.77
CA GLU A 72 -4.06 -0.71 -38.07
C GLU A 72 -4.65 0.53 -37.39
N ASN A 73 -4.10 0.92 -36.25
CA ASN A 73 -4.62 2.03 -35.46
C ASN A 73 -3.93 3.37 -35.76
N ALA A 74 -2.92 3.42 -36.63
CA ALA A 74 -2.16 4.65 -36.91
C ALA A 74 -3.01 5.66 -37.71
N PHE A 75 -3.03 6.94 -37.29
CA PHE A 75 -3.85 7.98 -37.92
C PHE A 75 -2.96 9.11 -38.48
N SER A 76 -2.70 9.16 -39.79
CA SER A 76 -2.20 10.38 -40.46
C SER A 76 -2.21 10.31 -42.00
N HIS A 77 -2.05 11.47 -42.67
CA HIS A 77 -2.17 11.64 -44.13
C HIS A 77 -0.83 11.58 -44.90
N SER A 78 0.30 11.33 -44.24
CA SER A 78 1.62 11.18 -44.89
C SER A 78 2.36 9.95 -44.36
N GLU A 79 3.13 9.28 -45.22
CA GLU A 79 3.89 8.07 -44.86
C GLU A 79 4.88 8.33 -43.71
N ALA A 80 5.60 9.45 -43.76
CA ALA A 80 6.53 9.83 -42.69
C ALA A 80 5.83 10.11 -41.36
N SER A 81 4.61 10.66 -41.39
CA SER A 81 3.80 10.83 -40.17
C SER A 81 3.33 9.48 -39.62
N LEU A 82 2.86 8.58 -40.49
CA LEU A 82 2.41 7.24 -40.10
C LEU A 82 3.55 6.43 -39.45
N ARG A 83 4.74 6.43 -40.07
CA ARG A 83 5.94 5.77 -39.52
C ARG A 83 6.28 6.28 -38.12
N ARG A 84 6.27 7.61 -37.93
CA ARG A 84 6.53 8.22 -36.60
C ARG A 84 5.46 7.90 -35.57
N ASP A 85 4.20 7.87 -35.97
CA ASP A 85 3.09 7.53 -35.07
C ASP A 85 3.14 6.04 -34.65
N VAL A 86 3.55 5.15 -35.55
CA VAL A 86 3.74 3.72 -35.24
C VAL A 86 4.93 3.52 -34.31
N LEU A 87 6.09 4.12 -34.61
CA LEU A 87 7.28 4.07 -33.75
C LEU A 87 6.96 4.53 -32.33
N ARG A 88 6.20 5.63 -32.21
CA ARG A 88 5.76 6.15 -30.92
C ARG A 88 5.00 5.10 -30.11
N ARG A 89 4.03 4.43 -30.74
CA ARG A 89 3.16 3.47 -30.07
C ARG A 89 3.84 2.16 -29.70
N VAL A 90 4.83 1.72 -30.49
CA VAL A 90 5.65 0.54 -30.16
C VAL A 90 6.44 0.84 -28.89
N VAL A 91 7.16 1.96 -28.87
CA VAL A 91 7.92 2.41 -27.69
C VAL A 91 7.00 2.62 -26.48
N GLU A 92 5.83 3.24 -26.69
CA GLU A 92 4.84 3.43 -25.64
C GLU A 92 4.45 2.12 -24.95
N ARG A 93 4.13 1.11 -25.76
CA ARG A 93 3.68 -0.20 -25.29
C ARG A 93 4.79 -0.94 -24.56
N ASP A 94 5.97 -1.00 -25.14
CA ASP A 94 7.08 -1.81 -24.61
C ASP A 94 7.62 -1.20 -23.31
N PHE A 95 7.73 0.13 -23.24
CA PHE A 95 8.08 0.84 -22.01
C PHE A 95 7.04 0.61 -20.91
N THR A 96 5.75 0.78 -21.21
CA THR A 96 4.69 0.57 -20.22
C THR A 96 4.68 -0.87 -19.71
N ALA A 97 4.87 -1.86 -20.58
CA ALA A 97 4.96 -3.26 -20.21
C ALA A 97 6.15 -3.54 -19.27
N HIS A 98 7.31 -2.96 -19.57
CA HIS A 98 8.51 -3.11 -18.73
C HIS A 98 8.31 -2.54 -17.32
N ILE A 99 7.79 -1.30 -17.21
CA ILE A 99 7.54 -0.66 -15.92
C ILE A 99 6.50 -1.43 -15.09
N LEU A 100 5.45 -1.93 -15.74
CA LEU A 100 4.45 -2.77 -15.09
C LEU A 100 5.07 -4.06 -14.56
N ALA A 101 5.88 -4.76 -15.36
CA ALA A 101 6.56 -5.98 -14.92
C ALA A 101 7.46 -5.74 -13.70
N TYR A 102 8.09 -4.55 -13.60
CA TYR A 102 8.90 -4.18 -12.45
C TYR A 102 8.08 -3.83 -11.20
N LEU A 103 7.04 -3.00 -11.33
CA LEU A 103 6.30 -2.48 -10.18
C LEU A 103 5.22 -3.42 -9.64
N THR A 104 4.62 -4.26 -10.49
CA THR A 104 3.61 -5.25 -10.04
C THR A 104 4.07 -6.07 -8.82
N PRO A 105 5.24 -6.74 -8.80
CA PRO A 105 5.65 -7.53 -7.64
C PRO A 105 5.87 -6.68 -6.38
N ILE A 106 6.28 -5.41 -6.52
CA ILE A 106 6.47 -4.48 -5.39
C ILE A 106 5.11 -4.10 -4.78
N LEU A 107 4.13 -3.79 -5.63
CA LEU A 107 2.78 -3.43 -5.20
C LEU A 107 2.07 -4.63 -4.56
N GLU A 108 2.17 -5.82 -5.14
CA GLU A 108 1.65 -7.07 -4.56
C GLU A 108 2.27 -7.37 -3.20
N ALA A 109 3.60 -7.21 -3.07
CA ALA A 109 4.27 -7.38 -1.78
C ALA A 109 3.76 -6.38 -0.73
N ARG A 110 3.56 -5.11 -1.11
CA ARG A 110 3.00 -4.09 -0.19
C ARG A 110 1.56 -4.42 0.22
N GLN A 111 0.73 -4.85 -0.71
CA GLN A 111 -0.63 -5.30 -0.40
C GLN A 111 -0.60 -6.44 0.63
N ALA A 112 0.21 -7.47 0.40
CA ALA A 112 0.36 -8.58 1.33
C ALA A 112 0.83 -8.13 2.72
N THR A 113 1.73 -7.13 2.81
CA THR A 113 2.17 -6.58 4.10
C THR A 113 1.05 -5.87 4.84
N TYR A 114 0.29 -4.99 4.19
CA TYR A 114 -0.81 -4.28 4.85
C TYR A 114 -1.95 -5.22 5.25
N GLU A 115 -2.24 -6.25 4.47
CA GLU A 115 -3.21 -7.29 4.85
C GLU A 115 -2.77 -8.08 6.09
N ALA A 116 -1.48 -8.38 6.20
CA ALA A 116 -0.92 -9.05 7.37
C ALA A 116 -0.94 -8.15 8.61
N GLU A 117 -0.56 -6.88 8.47
CA GLU A 117 -0.64 -5.87 9.54
C GLU A 117 -2.07 -5.68 10.03
N LEU A 118 -3.04 -5.60 9.12
CA LEU A 118 -4.44 -5.46 9.46
C LEU A 118 -4.98 -6.67 10.24
N LYS A 119 -4.60 -7.89 9.85
CA LYS A 119 -4.95 -9.11 10.62
C LYS A 119 -4.36 -9.07 12.03
N GLN A 120 -3.11 -8.61 12.19
CA GLN A 120 -2.49 -8.48 13.51
C GLN A 120 -3.18 -7.41 14.37
N LEU A 121 -3.52 -6.26 13.78
CA LEU A 121 -4.22 -5.19 14.48
C LEU A 121 -5.63 -5.62 14.90
N GLN A 122 -6.34 -6.39 14.07
CA GLN A 122 -7.65 -6.95 14.42
C GLN A 122 -7.56 -7.94 15.61
N LEU A 123 -6.52 -8.77 15.64
CA LEU A 123 -6.26 -9.66 16.78
C LEU A 123 -5.95 -8.86 18.05
N ALA A 124 -5.04 -7.90 17.99
CA ALA A 124 -4.69 -7.03 19.11
C ALA A 124 -5.90 -6.24 19.63
N HIS A 125 -6.77 -5.77 18.73
CA HIS A 125 -8.01 -5.08 19.09
C HIS A 125 -8.99 -6.00 19.81
N ALA A 126 -9.13 -7.26 19.37
CA ALA A 126 -9.98 -8.24 20.03
C ALA A 126 -9.47 -8.57 21.44
N GLU A 127 -8.15 -8.77 21.59
CA GLU A 127 -7.50 -9.01 22.90
C GLU A 127 -7.74 -7.82 23.85
N GLN A 128 -7.55 -6.59 23.36
CA GLN A 128 -7.76 -5.38 24.16
C GLN A 128 -9.21 -5.20 24.61
N ILE A 129 -10.20 -5.53 23.76
CA ILE A 129 -11.62 -5.52 24.14
C ILE A 129 -11.88 -6.51 25.27
N ASP A 130 -11.29 -7.71 25.20
CA ASP A 130 -11.46 -8.72 26.23
C ASP A 130 -10.81 -8.31 27.56
N GLU A 131 -9.66 -7.61 27.53
CA GLU A 131 -9.05 -7.02 28.71
C GLU A 131 -9.95 -5.95 29.35
N VAL A 132 -10.54 -5.06 28.54
CA VAL A 132 -11.51 -4.06 29.03
C VAL A 132 -12.70 -4.74 29.70
N LYS A 133 -13.28 -5.77 29.08
CA LYS A 133 -14.40 -6.51 29.68
C LYS A 133 -14.02 -7.20 30.98
N GLN A 134 -12.82 -7.78 31.06
CA GLN A 134 -12.33 -8.40 32.29
C GLN A 134 -12.16 -7.36 33.40
N HIS A 135 -11.67 -6.16 33.06
CA HIS A 135 -11.52 -5.05 34.00
C HIS A 135 -12.88 -4.55 34.49
N GLU A 136 -13.86 -4.37 33.60
CA GLU A 136 -15.23 -4.02 33.95
C GLU A 136 -15.89 -5.07 34.86
N GLN A 137 -15.74 -6.36 34.54
CA GLN A 137 -16.22 -7.45 35.39
C GLN A 137 -15.56 -7.44 36.77
N GLN A 138 -14.26 -7.13 36.87
CA GLN A 138 -13.59 -6.99 38.16
C GLN A 138 -14.20 -5.83 38.98
N ILE A 139 -14.49 -4.70 38.33
CA ILE A 139 -15.15 -3.56 38.99
C ILE A 139 -16.55 -3.95 39.48
N GLU A 140 -17.33 -4.69 38.69
CA GLU A 140 -18.68 -5.15 39.05
C GLU A 140 -18.67 -6.15 40.21
N LEU A 141 -17.73 -7.11 40.20
CA LEU A 141 -17.58 -8.12 41.26
C LEU A 141 -17.13 -7.50 42.59
N GLY A 142 -16.48 -6.33 42.54
CA GLY A 142 -16.00 -5.62 43.71
C GLY A 142 -14.74 -6.24 44.32
N PRO A 143 -14.18 -5.61 45.36
CA PRO A 143 -12.94 -6.10 45.95
C PRO A 143 -13.18 -7.40 46.73
N PRO A 144 -12.17 -8.28 46.83
CA PRO A 144 -12.29 -9.52 47.58
C PRO A 144 -12.66 -9.27 49.05
N PRO A 145 -13.51 -10.11 49.64
CA PRO A 145 -14.00 -9.91 51.01
C PRO A 145 -12.86 -10.00 52.01
N LYS A 146 -12.94 -9.17 53.07
CA LYS A 146 -11.93 -9.14 54.13
C LYS A 146 -12.23 -10.23 55.15
N LYS A 147 -11.25 -11.10 55.42
CA LYS A 147 -11.35 -12.08 56.51
C LYS A 147 -11.05 -11.41 57.84
N VAL A 148 -12.03 -11.45 58.76
CA VAL A 148 -11.90 -10.88 60.10
C VAL A 148 -11.93 -12.01 61.12
N LYS A 149 -10.86 -12.13 61.92
CA LYS A 149 -10.80 -13.06 63.06
C LYS A 149 -11.55 -12.46 64.25
N LYS A 150 -12.54 -13.18 64.78
CA LYS A 150 -13.19 -12.85 66.06
C LYS A 150 -12.51 -13.62 67.18
N TRP A 151 -12.10 -12.95 68.24
CA TRP A 151 -11.29 -13.54 69.33
C TRP A 151 -12.04 -14.55 70.20
N TRP A 152 -13.37 -14.65 70.09
CA TRP A 152 -14.23 -15.55 70.86
C TRP A 152 -14.80 -16.73 70.04
N TYR A 153 -14.42 -16.92 68.76
CA TYR A 153 -14.72 -18.12 67.95
C TYR A 153 -13.56 -18.46 67.02
N LEU A 154 -13.18 -19.75 66.92
CA LEU A 154 -12.08 -20.24 66.05
C LEU A 154 -12.37 -20.15 64.53
N LYS A 155 -13.54 -19.63 64.12
CA LYS A 155 -13.97 -19.52 62.71
C LYS A 155 -13.79 -18.10 62.19
N GLU A 156 -13.08 -17.99 61.07
CA GLU A 156 -12.95 -16.74 60.30
C GLU A 156 -14.29 -16.36 59.68
N LYS A 157 -14.64 -15.06 59.71
CA LYS A 157 -15.83 -14.54 59.02
C LYS A 157 -15.39 -13.66 57.86
N GLU A 158 -15.93 -13.92 56.68
CA GLU A 158 -15.77 -13.06 55.50
C GLU A 158 -16.74 -11.88 55.60
N VAL A 159 -16.23 -10.67 55.40
CA VAL A 159 -16.99 -9.43 55.43
C VAL A 159 -16.84 -8.74 54.07
N ALA A 160 -17.97 -8.40 53.44
CA ALA A 160 -17.98 -7.62 52.22
C ALA A 160 -17.30 -6.26 52.44
N ARG A 161 -16.45 -5.86 51.50
CA ARG A 161 -15.68 -4.60 51.54
C ARG A 161 -16.02 -3.77 50.30
N SER A 162 -15.96 -2.45 50.42
CA SER A 162 -15.95 -1.52 49.29
C SER A 162 -14.53 -1.10 48.93
N TYR A 163 -14.29 -0.76 47.66
CA TYR A 163 -12.99 -0.20 47.24
C TYR A 163 -12.63 1.05 48.06
N THR A 164 -11.34 1.19 48.39
CA THR A 164 -10.80 2.45 48.92
C THR A 164 -10.71 3.51 47.82
N GLU A 165 -10.57 4.78 48.19
CA GLU A 165 -10.37 5.88 47.23
C GLU A 165 -9.12 5.67 46.37
N GLU A 166 -8.03 5.17 46.96
CA GLU A 166 -6.82 4.79 46.25
C GLU A 166 -7.08 3.67 45.23
N GLU A 167 -7.75 2.59 45.62
CA GLU A 167 -8.12 1.48 44.73
C GLU A 167 -9.04 1.97 43.58
N ARG A 168 -9.99 2.88 43.87
CA ARG A 168 -10.85 3.49 42.83
C ARG A 168 -10.07 4.34 41.85
N SER A 169 -9.13 5.16 42.33
CA SER A 169 -8.30 6.00 41.46
C SER A 169 -7.39 5.16 40.57
N ALA A 170 -6.83 4.07 41.09
CA ALA A 170 -6.03 3.12 40.32
C ALA A 170 -6.87 2.41 39.25
N LEU A 171 -8.08 1.96 39.59
CA LEU A 171 -9.00 1.35 38.63
C LEU A 171 -9.40 2.32 37.52
N GLN A 172 -9.72 3.58 37.86
CA GLN A 172 -10.03 4.60 36.86
C GLN A 172 -8.84 4.91 35.94
N ALA A 173 -7.64 5.02 36.49
CA ALA A 173 -6.43 5.24 35.69
C ALA A 173 -6.17 4.07 34.74
N GLN A 174 -6.36 2.83 35.21
CA GLN A 174 -6.21 1.63 34.39
C GLN A 174 -7.27 1.55 33.29
N GLN A 175 -8.52 1.89 33.60
CA GLN A 175 -9.60 1.94 32.60
C GLN A 175 -9.32 2.97 31.52
N GLN A 176 -8.84 4.15 31.91
CA GLN A 176 -8.48 5.21 30.96
C GLN A 176 -7.29 4.82 30.08
N GLN A 177 -6.31 4.09 30.62
CA GLN A 177 -5.20 3.54 29.83
C GLN A 177 -5.67 2.55 28.77
N LEU A 178 -6.55 1.60 29.16
CA LEU A 178 -7.08 0.61 28.22
C LEU A 178 -7.94 1.26 27.12
N GLU A 179 -8.73 2.27 27.45
CA GLU A 179 -9.51 3.05 26.47
C GLU A 179 -8.62 3.83 25.49
N ASP A 180 -7.54 4.44 25.98
CA ASP A 180 -6.58 5.17 25.13
C ASP A 180 -5.84 4.22 24.18
N GLU A 181 -5.50 3.02 24.64
CA GLU A 181 -4.91 1.97 23.82
C GLU A 181 -5.87 1.46 22.74
N LEU A 182 -7.15 1.27 23.07
CA LEU A 182 -8.19 0.94 22.09
C LEU A 182 -8.29 2.02 20.99
N LYS A 183 -8.37 3.30 21.37
CA LYS A 183 -8.43 4.40 20.40
C LYS A 183 -7.21 4.43 19.48
N ARG A 184 -6.02 4.13 20.00
CA ARG A 184 -4.79 4.03 19.20
C ARG A 184 -4.85 2.87 18.21
N LEU A 185 -5.37 1.72 18.61
CA LEU A 185 -5.54 0.56 17.72
C LEU A 185 -6.61 0.82 16.64
N GLU A 186 -7.74 1.44 17.01
CA GLU A 186 -8.78 1.88 16.06
C GLU A 186 -8.25 2.89 15.03
N GLN A 187 -7.38 3.81 15.45
CA GLN A 187 -6.78 4.75 14.52
C GLN A 187 -5.84 4.04 13.54
N LYS A 188 -4.98 3.14 14.03
CA LYS A 188 -4.05 2.38 13.18
C LYS A 188 -4.77 1.44 12.20
N THR A 189 -5.86 0.81 12.63
CA THR A 189 -6.69 -0.02 11.74
C THR A 189 -7.29 0.82 10.62
N ARG A 190 -7.88 1.98 10.91
CA ARG A 190 -8.39 2.89 9.87
C ARG A 190 -7.30 3.38 8.91
N GLU A 191 -6.11 3.68 9.42
CA GLU A 191 -4.98 4.10 8.59
C GLU A 191 -4.51 2.97 7.65
N THR A 192 -4.44 1.73 8.15
CA THR A 192 -4.08 0.55 7.33
C THR A 192 -5.16 0.17 6.33
N GLU A 193 -6.45 0.26 6.71
CA GLU A 193 -7.58 0.09 5.79
C GLU A 193 -7.56 1.12 4.67
N ALA A 194 -7.33 2.40 4.98
CA ALA A 194 -7.23 3.45 3.97
C ALA A 194 -6.05 3.23 3.00
N ASN A 195 -4.93 2.67 3.49
CA ASN A 195 -3.79 2.32 2.63
C ASN A 195 -4.10 1.14 1.71
N LEU A 196 -4.86 0.14 2.20
CA LEU A 196 -5.34 -0.97 1.37
C LEU A 196 -6.35 -0.50 0.32
N GLU A 197 -7.31 0.35 0.69
CA GLU A 197 -8.28 0.92 -0.25
C GLU A 197 -7.60 1.71 -1.38
N ARG A 198 -6.54 2.44 -1.06
CA ARG A 198 -5.71 3.15 -2.06
C ARG A 198 -4.99 2.19 -2.99
N LEU A 199 -4.52 1.04 -2.51
CA LEU A 199 -3.90 0.01 -3.36
C LEU A 199 -4.95 -0.72 -4.21
N ASP A 200 -6.12 -1.01 -3.64
CA ASP A 200 -7.23 -1.66 -4.36
C ASP A 200 -7.84 -0.76 -5.44
N SER A 201 -7.88 0.57 -5.23
CA SER A 201 -8.30 1.53 -6.26
C SER A 201 -7.30 1.62 -7.41
N ILE A 202 -6.03 1.30 -7.15
CA ILE A 202 -5.04 1.06 -8.21
C ILE A 202 -5.48 -0.16 -9.02
N HIS A 203 -5.78 -1.29 -8.41
CA HIS A 203 -6.05 -2.53 -9.13
C HIS A 203 -7.35 -2.60 -9.97
N ARG A 204 -8.38 -1.79 -9.70
CA ARG A 204 -9.75 -1.97 -10.25
C ARG A 204 -10.20 -1.00 -11.36
N LEU A 205 -9.41 0.02 -11.70
CA LEU A 205 -9.71 0.99 -12.77
C LEU A 205 -8.93 0.69 -14.05
#